data_AF-A0A6L9U6B0-F1
#
_entry.id   AF-A0A6L9U6B0-F1
#
_cell.length_a   1.000
_cell.length_b   1.000
_cell.length_c   1.000
_cell.angle_alpha   90.00
_cell.angle_beta   90.00
_cell.angle_gamma   90.00
#
_symmetry.space_group_name_H-M   'P 1'
#
loop_
_entity.id
_entity.type
_entity.pdbx_description
1 polymer ?
#
loop_
_entity_poly.entity_id
_entity_poly.type
_entity_poly.pdbx_seq_one_letter_code
_entity_poly.pdbx_strand_id
1 'polypeptide(L)' 'MKIWFCWEKSSTGRWSPVCYHGDQPVNEKVSDGDRPMRSPLYEVSTECLDVDGNPQFGKLALLFPAPGEAE' A
#
# COMPACT_ATOMS: atom_id res chain seq x y z
N MET A 1 10.40 9.12 -10.46
CA MET A 1 9.09 9.30 -9.79
C MET A 1 9.02 8.27 -8.69
N LYS A 2 8.71 8.64 -7.44
CA LYS A 2 8.61 7.68 -6.34
C LYS A 2 7.18 7.15 -6.25
N ILE A 3 7.04 5.88 -5.91
CA ILE A 3 5.76 5.23 -5.70
C ILE A 3 5.80 4.55 -4.34
N TRP A 4 4.71 4.65 -3.58
CA TRP A 4 4.59 4.12 -2.23
C TRP A 4 3.43 3.15 -2.17
N PHE A 5 3.67 1.94 -1.68
CA PHE A 5 2.69 0.89 -1.55
C PHE A 5 2.24 0.74 -0.09
N CYS A 6 0.96 0.46 0.12
CA CYS A 6 0.43 -0.05 1.38
C CYS A 6 -0.87 -0.80 1.17
N TRP A 7 -1.31 -1.51 2.21
CA TRP A 7 -2.65 -2.06 2.30
C TRP A 7 -3.56 -1.12 3.07
N GLU A 8 -4.78 -0.93 2.59
CA GLU A 8 -5.85 -0.21 3.29
C GLU A 8 -7.02 -1.13 3.58
N LYS A 9 -7.51 -1.10 4.82
CA LYS A 9 -8.68 -1.86 5.26
C LYS A 9 -9.92 -1.01 5.06
N SER A 10 -10.79 -1.48 4.18
CA SER A 10 -12.11 -0.91 3.96
C SER A 10 -12.99 -1.02 5.20
N SER A 11 -14.10 -0.27 5.23
CA SER A 11 -15.12 -0.34 6.30
C SER A 11 -15.77 -1.73 6.43
N THR A 12 -15.73 -2.56 5.38
CA THR A 12 -16.18 -3.95 5.41
C THR A 12 -15.12 -4.92 5.95
N GLY A 13 -13.95 -4.40 6.34
CA GLY A 13 -12.86 -5.19 6.92
C GLY A 13 -11.92 -5.84 5.90
N ARG A 14 -12.13 -5.62 4.59
CA ARG A 14 -11.27 -6.17 3.53
C ARG A 14 -10.05 -5.29 3.30
N TRP A 15 -8.87 -5.89 3.23
CA TRP A 15 -7.64 -5.23 2.79
C TRP A 15 -7.60 -5.09 1.28
N SER A 16 -7.24 -3.90 0.81
CA SER A 16 -7.05 -3.57 -0.60
C SER A 16 -5.66 -2.97 -0.81
N PRO A 17 -4.95 -3.36 -1.88
CA PRO A 17 -3.64 -2.81 -2.18
C PRO A 17 -3.78 -1.41 -2.77
N VAL A 18 -2.94 -0.47 -2.33
CA VAL A 18 -2.97 0.93 -2.76
C VAL A 18 -1.56 1.41 -3.04
N CYS A 19 -1.41 2.18 -4.14
CA CYS A 19 -0.17 2.86 -4.50
C CYS A 19 -0.38 4.39 -4.55
N TYR A 20 0.55 5.13 -3.96
CA TYR A 20 0.62 6.59 -4.04
C TYR A 20 1.78 6.99 -4.93
N HIS A 21 1.55 7.95 -5.81
CA HIS A 21 2.57 8.51 -6.68
C HIS A 21 3.10 9.84 -6.11
N GLY A 22 4.42 10.04 -6.16
CA GLY A 22 5.06 11.26 -5.68
C GLY A 22 5.72 11.10 -4.31
N ASP A 23 5.56 12.10 -3.45
CA ASP A 23 6.13 12.10 -2.11
C ASP A 23 5.51 11.00 -1.23
N GLN A 24 6.27 10.58 -0.21
CA GLN A 24 5.74 9.65 0.78
C GLN A 24 4.51 10.29 1.41
N PRO A 25 3.33 9.66 1.36
CA PRO A 25 2.19 10.20 2.05
C PRO A 25 2.56 10.27 3.52
N VAL A 26 2.59 11.49 4.07
CA VAL A 26 2.85 11.68 5.49
C VAL A 26 1.80 10.89 6.24
N ASN A 27 2.26 9.98 7.10
CA ASN A 27 1.43 9.30 8.09
C ASN A 27 1.01 10.36 9.13
N GLU A 28 0.30 11.40 8.70
CA GLU A 28 -0.33 12.38 9.58
C GLU A 28 -1.44 11.66 10.31
N LYS A 29 -1.04 11.10 11.45
CA LYS A 29 -1.85 10.66 12.58
C LYS A 29 -3.27 10.38 12.19
N VAL A 30 -3.53 9.09 12.03
CA VAL A 30 -4.83 8.45 12.17
C VAL A 30 -5.41 8.83 13.54
N SER A 31 -5.88 10.08 13.70
CA SER A 31 -6.58 10.54 14.89
C SER A 31 -7.90 9.81 14.92
N ASP A 32 -8.01 8.92 15.91
CA ASP A 32 -9.17 8.55 16.70
C ASP A 32 -10.53 8.56 15.97
N GLY A 33 -11.06 7.36 15.73
CA GLY A 33 -12.51 7.13 15.62
C GLY A 33 -12.97 6.41 14.37
N ASP A 34 -12.50 6.80 13.17
CA ASP A 34 -13.22 6.43 11.94
C ASP A 34 -12.33 6.40 10.67
N ARG A 35 -11.13 5.82 10.75
CA ARG A 35 -10.19 5.78 9.60
C ARG A 35 -9.91 4.35 9.12
N PRO A 36 -9.71 4.15 7.80
CA PRO A 36 -9.27 2.88 7.25
C PRO A 36 -7.93 2.47 7.89
N MET A 37 -7.88 1.28 8.49
CA MET A 37 -6.61 0.74 9.00
C MET A 37 -5.65 0.61 7.81
N ARG A 38 -4.44 1.17 7.90
CA ARG A 38 -3.43 1.07 6.85
C ARG A 38 -2.20 0.32 7.35
N SER A 39 -1.55 -0.47 6.49
CA SER A 39 -0.23 -1.06 6.77
C SER A 39 0.88 0.00 6.76
N PRO A 40 2.11 -0.34 7.15
CA PRO A 40 3.27 0.49 6.83
C PRO A 40 3.34 0.81 5.33
N LEU A 41 3.93 1.96 5.02
CA LEU A 41 4.21 2.37 3.64
C LEU A 41 5.55 1.79 3.22
N TYR A 42 5.58 1.18 2.04
CA TYR A 42 6.77 0.60 1.43
C TYR A 42 7.12 1.37 0.17
N GLU A 43 8.38 1.75 0.00
CA GLU A 43 8.85 2.33 -1.26
C GLU A 43 8.84 1.24 -2.34
N VAL A 44 8.17 1.50 -3.46
CA VAL A 44 8.05 0.55 -4.57
C VAL A 44 9.34 0.57 -5.37
N SER A 45 10.05 -0.56 -5.37
CA SER A 45 11.21 -0.78 -6.25
C SER A 45 10.79 -0.75 -7.72
N THR A 46 11.68 -0.28 -8.59
CA THR A 46 11.45 -0.22 -10.04
C THR A 46 11.20 -1.60 -10.66
N GLU A 47 11.64 -2.69 -10.03
CA GLU A 47 11.37 -4.07 -10.46
C GLU A 47 9.89 -4.47 -10.37
N CYS A 48 9.13 -3.73 -9.55
CA CYS A 48 7.70 -3.89 -9.35
C CYS A 48 6.88 -2.96 -10.25
N LEU A 49 7.52 -2.25 -11.18
CA LEU A 49 6.87 -1.40 -12.16
C LEU A 49 6.87 -2.08 -13.53
N ASP A 50 5.85 -1.81 -14.35
CA ASP A 50 5.83 -2.21 -15.75
C ASP A 50 6.63 -1.23 -16.64
N VAL A 51 6.60 -1.48 -17.96
CA VAL A 51 7.32 -0.65 -18.95
C VAL A 51 6.81 0.79 -19.02
N ASP A 52 5.57 1.04 -18.58
CA ASP A 52 4.93 2.35 -18.55
C ASP A 52 5.08 3.03 -17.17
N GLY A 53 5.73 2.36 -16.22
CA GLY A 53 5.94 2.84 -14.86
C GLY A 53 4.77 2.60 -13.91
N ASN A 54 3.79 1.77 -14.28
CA ASN A 54 2.66 1.44 -13.41
C ASN A 54 3.03 0.33 -12.42
N PRO A 55 2.54 0.41 -11.18
CA PRO A 55 2.79 -0.61 -10.17
C PRO A 55 2.10 -1.94 -10.50
N GLN A 56 2.89 -3.02 -10.45
CA GLN A 56 2.41 -4.38 -10.63
C GLN A 56 1.95 -4.95 -9.29
N PHE A 57 0.66 -4.78 -8.97
CA PHE A 57 0.09 -5.20 -7.68
C PHE A 57 0.27 -6.68 -7.35
N GLY A 58 0.31 -7.57 -8.34
CA GLY A 58 0.58 -8.99 -8.12
C GLY A 58 1.98 -9.24 -7.54
N LYS A 59 3.01 -8.52 -8.00
CA LYS A 59 4.36 -8.60 -7.44
C LYS A 59 4.44 -7.96 -6.06
N LEU A 60 3.81 -6.80 -5.90
CA LEU A 60 3.79 -6.07 -4.63
C LEU A 60 3.12 -6.89 -3.52
N ALA A 61 2.02 -7.59 -3.82
CA ALA A 61 1.34 -8.43 -2.86
C ALA A 61 2.16 -9.67 -2.43
N LEU A 62 3.04 -10.18 -3.30
CA LEU A 62 3.96 -11.27 -2.96
C LEU A 62 5.10 -10.80 -2.05
N LEU A 63 5.60 -9.57 -2.24
CA LEU A 63 6.67 -9.00 -1.42
C LEU A 63 6.16 -8.43 -0.09
N PHE A 64 4.96 -7.89 -0.10
CA PHE A 64 4.34 -7.21 1.03
C PHE A 64 2.92 -7.79 1.24
N PRO A 65 2.78 -8.91 1.97
CA PRO A 65 1.48 -9.55 2.19
C PRO A 65 0.54 -8.68 3.04
N ALA A 66 -0.77 -8.88 2.89
CA ALA A 66 -1.76 -8.11 3.63
C ALA A 66 -1.73 -8.44 5.13
N PRO A 67 -1.94 -7.45 6.03
CA PRO A 67 -1.95 -7.69 7.47
C PRO A 67 -3.11 -8.63 7.88
N GLY A 68 -2.80 -9.86 8.26
CA GLY A 68 -3.81 -10.87 8.63
C GLY A 68 -4.07 -11.93 7.56
N GLU A 69 -3.40 -11.87 6.41
CA GLU A 69 -3.20 -13.03 5.51
C GLU A 69 -1.87 -13.75 5.77
N ALA A 70 -1.20 -13.42 6.90
CA ALA A 70 -0.09 -14.23 7.39
C ALA A 70 -0.65 -15.56 7.92
N GLU A 71 -0.70 -16.57 7.05
CA GLU A 71 -0.74 -17.98 7.45
C GLU A 71 0.62 -18.42 8.03
#